data_AF-A0A5C9E3A8-F1
#
_entry.id   AF-A0A5C9E3A8-F1
#
_cell.length_a   1.000
_cell.length_b   1.000
_cell.length_c   1.000
_cell.angle_alpha   90.00
_cell.angle_beta   90.00
_cell.angle_gamma   90.00
#
_symmetry.space_group_name_H-M   'P 1'
#
loop_
_entity.id
_entity.type
_entity.pdbx_description
1 polymer ?
#
loop_
_entity_poly.entity_id
_entity_poly.type
_entity_poly.pdbx_seq_one_letter_code
_entity_poly.pdbx_strand_id
1 'polypeptide(L)'
;MKTMLTNLARTIGSNLQYSFIYRVIQEISRTDSYTLRQKVQKKLGSEEAMTPIAVFESIREYYITRGINDESIAEQLLKIPKWIGYRPVFGNSGYAGDEVFIAAKNSALATLWLAAIPNVTVSRTALPGEYREQDVETLVSKIIHSPTTRREISLLLNIEFERRGMNPSDFAIEGILDGFEANSEISNNRRPILFSLFIMISTCLELDLDQILILDEKNLARQTASFIYAKQTMEFIRSTIQGSDKKTPFDWPIVGSRKICNHIFSYLDTLRDFATDAHACKTFETVFQDQSMKMTEIDFIMLLLDMICDHYEGIMESKKGRGKQEDLQNFIKFIRGERGRIAQEVIGSDERGVILYNQLQELKRRAKAGHKPYVSPEKKYRDSLNALELRVKMRRSGKTDGKELVKDVSPVFDAITEIINKNKDILREDTDQFTEALCFETCFRILEYLDLGHLIMDLPWVCRFIAEEAVKGYTMMGIYDVMSEEHRTERIVAAFMGGITYLVLQSNK
;
A
#
# COMPACT_ATOMS: atom_id res chain seq x y z
N MET A 1 1.38 -29.32 25.45
CA MET A 1 0.18 -28.54 25.07
C MET A 1 -0.15 -27.40 26.05
N LYS A 2 -0.37 -27.63 27.38
CA LYS A 2 -0.52 -26.52 28.36
C LYS A 2 0.70 -25.57 28.38
N THR A 3 1.91 -26.13 28.27
CA THR A 3 3.20 -25.41 28.27
C THR A 3 3.32 -24.36 27.16
N MET A 4 2.71 -24.63 26.00
CA MET A 4 2.79 -23.84 24.77
C MET A 4 1.92 -22.57 24.85
N LEU A 5 0.65 -22.72 25.26
CA LEU A 5 -0.22 -21.57 25.55
C LEU A 5 0.28 -20.73 26.72
N THR A 6 0.92 -21.36 27.71
CA THR A 6 1.56 -20.60 28.81
C THR A 6 2.73 -19.76 28.29
N ASN A 7 3.55 -20.26 27.36
CA ASN A 7 4.62 -19.47 26.74
C ASN A 7 4.06 -18.31 25.92
N LEU A 8 3.03 -18.56 25.11
CA LEU A 8 2.31 -17.51 24.37
C LEU A 8 1.73 -16.44 25.30
N ALA A 9 1.08 -16.83 26.40
CA ALA A 9 0.55 -15.89 27.38
C ALA A 9 1.67 -15.01 27.97
N ARG A 10 2.84 -15.59 28.30
CA ARG A 10 4.02 -14.83 28.75
C ARG A 10 4.52 -13.86 27.69
N THR A 11 4.61 -14.28 26.43
CA THR A 11 5.01 -13.41 25.31
C THR A 11 4.05 -12.23 25.17
N ILE A 12 2.74 -12.50 25.18
CA ILE A 12 1.69 -11.47 25.12
C ILE A 12 1.83 -10.51 26.31
N GLY A 13 1.90 -11.03 27.54
CA GLY A 13 2.09 -10.21 28.75
C GLY A 13 3.36 -9.35 28.72
N SER A 14 4.44 -9.86 28.13
CA SER A 14 5.69 -9.11 27.97
C SER A 14 5.60 -8.01 26.93
N ASN A 15 5.02 -8.30 25.77
CA ASN A 15 4.90 -7.34 24.68
C ASN A 15 3.86 -6.25 24.95
N LEU A 16 2.79 -6.59 25.67
CA LEU A 16 1.67 -5.71 25.95
C LEU A 16 2.07 -4.46 26.78
N GLN A 17 3.08 -4.59 27.66
CA GLN A 17 3.62 -3.45 28.43
C GLN A 17 4.14 -2.31 27.55
N TYR A 18 4.50 -2.63 26.31
CA TYR A 18 5.03 -1.67 25.34
C TYR A 18 3.99 -1.22 24.29
N SER A 19 2.72 -1.65 24.44
CA SER A 19 1.65 -1.31 23.52
C SER A 19 0.87 -0.09 24.00
N PHE A 20 0.68 0.91 23.13
CA PHE A 20 -0.16 2.07 23.41
C PHE A 20 -1.63 1.66 23.62
N ILE A 21 -2.12 0.72 22.79
CA ILE A 21 -3.49 0.16 22.88
C ILE A 21 -3.77 -0.37 24.29
N TYR A 22 -2.77 -0.93 24.97
CA TYR A 22 -2.94 -1.45 26.32
C TYR A 22 -3.26 -0.36 27.35
N ARG A 23 -2.60 0.80 27.28
CA ARG A 23 -2.87 1.92 28.19
C ARG A 23 -4.30 2.40 28.03
N VAL A 24 -4.78 2.46 26.78
CA VAL A 24 -6.16 2.83 26.46
C VAL A 24 -7.13 1.78 27.01
N ILE A 25 -6.86 0.48 26.82
CA ILE A 25 -7.66 -0.61 27.39
C ILE A 25 -7.79 -0.47 28.92
N GLN A 26 -6.67 -0.27 29.64
CA GLN A 26 -6.69 -0.12 31.10
C GLN A 26 -7.53 1.09 31.55
N GLU A 27 -7.44 2.22 30.85
CA GLU A 27 -8.24 3.40 31.16
C GLU A 27 -9.73 3.14 30.95
N ILE A 28 -10.09 2.47 29.85
CA ILE A 28 -11.47 2.12 29.54
C ILE A 28 -12.03 1.17 30.58
N SER A 29 -11.29 0.11 30.93
CA SER A 29 -11.69 -0.86 31.96
C SER A 29 -12.03 -0.18 33.28
N ARG A 30 -11.24 0.81 33.70
CA ARG A 30 -11.42 1.57 34.95
C ARG A 30 -12.49 2.67 34.88
N THR A 31 -12.97 3.02 33.69
CA THR A 31 -14.02 4.05 33.53
C THR A 31 -15.37 3.47 33.94
N ASP A 32 -16.06 4.11 34.89
CA ASP A 32 -17.42 3.73 35.30
C ASP A 32 -18.49 4.25 34.33
N SER A 33 -19.68 3.64 34.37
CA SER A 33 -20.80 3.99 33.47
C SER A 33 -21.25 5.44 33.62
N TYR A 34 -21.09 6.02 34.81
CA TYR A 34 -21.42 7.42 35.10
C TYR A 34 -20.49 8.39 34.37
N THR A 35 -19.16 8.20 34.46
CA THR A 35 -18.18 9.02 33.74
C THR A 35 -18.36 8.88 32.23
N LEU A 36 -18.71 7.68 31.76
CA LEU A 36 -19.05 7.40 30.37
C LEU A 36 -20.26 8.22 29.90
N ARG A 37 -21.34 8.24 30.67
CA ARG A 37 -22.54 9.04 30.39
C ARG A 37 -22.22 10.53 30.26
N GLN A 38 -21.43 11.08 31.18
CA GLN A 38 -21.02 12.49 31.10
C GLN A 38 -20.17 12.81 29.86
N LYS A 39 -19.26 11.92 29.46
CA LYS A 39 -18.42 12.10 28.26
C LYS A 39 -19.27 12.10 26.98
N VAL A 40 -20.25 11.19 26.90
CA VAL A 40 -21.17 11.09 25.76
C VAL A 40 -22.12 12.28 25.69
N GLN A 41 -22.68 12.73 26.83
CA GLN A 41 -23.51 13.94 26.91
C GLN A 41 -22.78 15.19 26.43
N LYS A 42 -21.49 15.34 26.76
CA LYS A 42 -20.67 16.43 26.25
C LYS A 42 -20.40 16.34 24.74
N LYS A 43 -20.32 15.13 24.17
CA LYS A 43 -20.01 14.91 22.74
C LYS A 43 -21.26 15.05 21.85
N LEU A 44 -22.41 14.56 22.31
CA LEU A 44 -23.64 14.49 21.49
C LEU A 44 -24.54 15.73 21.59
N GLY A 45 -24.49 16.50 22.68
CA GLY A 45 -25.31 17.70 22.86
C GLY A 45 -26.80 17.41 23.10
N SER A 46 -27.36 18.06 24.14
CA SER A 46 -28.72 17.93 24.74
C SER A 46 -29.26 16.49 24.99
N GLU A 47 -30.10 16.34 26.03
CA GLU A 47 -30.63 15.03 26.46
C GLU A 47 -31.69 14.46 25.49
N GLU A 48 -32.27 15.27 24.61
CA GLU A 48 -33.41 14.91 23.77
C GLU A 48 -33.05 14.20 22.45
N ALA A 49 -31.76 14.11 22.08
CA ALA A 49 -31.29 13.55 20.80
C ALA A 49 -30.69 12.12 20.88
N MET A 50 -30.65 11.50 22.06
CA MET A 50 -29.88 10.27 22.29
C MET A 50 -30.70 8.99 22.17
N THR A 51 -30.92 8.54 20.93
CA THR A 51 -31.39 7.15 20.74
C THR A 51 -30.35 6.16 21.30
N PRO A 52 -30.78 5.03 21.90
CA PRO A 52 -29.87 4.01 22.42
C PRO A 52 -28.81 3.53 21.41
N ILE A 53 -29.18 3.41 20.13
CA ILE A 53 -28.26 3.02 19.05
C ILE A 53 -27.20 4.11 18.82
N ALA A 54 -27.59 5.39 18.76
CA ALA A 54 -26.64 6.48 18.58
C ALA A 54 -25.64 6.56 19.75
N VAL A 55 -26.11 6.32 20.99
CA VAL A 55 -25.25 6.26 22.18
C VAL A 55 -24.26 5.08 22.08
N PHE A 56 -24.75 3.89 21.73
CA PHE A 56 -23.93 2.70 21.57
C PHE A 56 -22.82 2.89 20.52
N GLU A 57 -23.18 3.37 19.32
CA GLU A 57 -22.22 3.60 18.24
C GLU A 57 -21.21 4.71 18.60
N SER A 58 -21.66 5.79 19.25
CA SER A 58 -20.79 6.91 19.65
C SER A 58 -19.73 6.50 20.69
N ILE A 59 -20.09 5.64 21.64
CA ILE A 59 -19.15 5.12 22.64
C ILE A 59 -18.12 4.20 21.98
N ARG A 60 -18.57 3.29 21.11
CA ARG A 60 -17.68 2.37 20.37
C ARG A 60 -16.70 3.17 19.51
N GLU A 61 -17.20 4.12 18.74
CA GLU A 61 -16.38 5.02 17.92
C GLU A 61 -15.36 5.76 18.77
N TYR A 62 -15.80 6.42 19.85
CA TYR A 62 -14.91 7.17 20.74
C TYR A 62 -13.73 6.33 21.25
N TYR A 63 -13.99 5.10 21.70
CA TYR A 63 -12.95 4.25 22.25
C TYR A 63 -12.06 3.58 21.20
N ILE A 64 -12.64 3.14 20.07
CA ILE A 64 -11.88 2.49 19.01
C ILE A 64 -10.94 3.50 18.33
N THR A 65 -11.42 4.69 17.97
CA THR A 65 -10.59 5.75 17.39
C THR A 65 -9.52 6.26 18.36
N ARG A 66 -9.78 6.21 19.67
CA ARG A 66 -8.78 6.57 20.67
C ARG A 66 -7.71 5.49 20.87
N GLY A 67 -8.08 4.22 20.73
CA GLY A 67 -7.16 3.09 20.89
C GLY A 67 -6.31 2.83 19.65
N ILE A 68 -6.84 3.10 18.46
CA ILE A 68 -6.21 2.84 17.17
C ILE A 68 -5.76 4.17 16.56
N ASN A 69 -4.44 4.34 16.40
CA ASN A 69 -3.86 5.59 15.88
C ASN A 69 -4.15 5.85 14.39
N ASP A 70 -4.59 4.84 13.65
CA ASP A 70 -4.93 4.93 12.22
C ASP A 70 -6.46 5.04 12.07
N GLU A 71 -6.93 6.21 11.64
CA GLU A 71 -8.36 6.50 11.48
C GLU A 71 -9.02 5.57 10.46
N SER A 72 -8.33 5.21 9.37
CA SER A 72 -8.87 4.30 8.35
C SER A 72 -9.11 2.91 8.93
N ILE A 73 -8.17 2.41 9.73
CA ILE A 73 -8.29 1.12 10.40
C ILE A 73 -9.40 1.18 11.46
N ALA A 74 -9.47 2.25 12.26
CA ALA A 74 -10.53 2.43 13.26
C ALA A 74 -11.93 2.40 12.61
N GLU A 75 -12.12 3.10 11.50
CA GLU A 75 -13.38 3.08 10.74
C GLU A 75 -13.74 1.69 10.22
N GLN A 76 -12.77 0.94 9.68
CA GLN A 76 -13.00 -0.41 9.21
C GLN A 76 -13.42 -1.34 10.35
N LEU A 77 -12.73 -1.30 11.50
CA LEU A 77 -13.07 -2.10 12.68
C LEU A 77 -14.49 -1.85 13.17
N LEU A 78 -14.97 -0.61 13.12
CA LEU A 78 -16.35 -0.25 13.49
C LEU A 78 -17.40 -0.90 12.57
N LYS A 79 -17.07 -1.13 11.30
CA LYS A 79 -17.95 -1.66 10.25
C LYS A 79 -18.03 -3.20 10.22
N ILE A 80 -17.03 -3.91 10.74
CA ILE A 80 -16.95 -5.39 10.67
C ILE A 80 -18.24 -6.10 11.13
N PRO A 81 -18.85 -5.78 12.29
CA PRO A 81 -20.07 -6.47 12.72
C PRO A 81 -21.19 -6.38 11.66
N LYS A 82 -21.35 -5.20 11.03
CA LYS A 82 -22.34 -4.98 9.98
C LYS A 82 -22.05 -5.81 8.73
N TRP A 83 -20.79 -5.91 8.31
CA TRP A 83 -20.37 -6.74 7.17
C TRP A 83 -20.72 -8.22 7.34
N ILE A 84 -20.68 -8.71 8.58
CA ILE A 84 -20.97 -10.13 8.90
C ILE A 84 -22.46 -10.36 9.23
N GLY A 85 -23.29 -9.32 9.16
CA GLY A 85 -24.73 -9.40 9.35
C GLY A 85 -25.17 -9.30 10.81
N TYR A 86 -24.36 -8.67 11.66
CA TYR A 86 -24.78 -8.26 13.00
C TYR A 86 -25.32 -6.84 12.99
N ARG A 87 -26.41 -6.60 13.73
CA ARG A 87 -26.99 -5.26 13.92
C ARG A 87 -27.06 -4.91 15.41
N PRO A 88 -26.89 -3.63 15.78
CA PRO A 88 -27.15 -3.20 17.16
C PRO A 88 -28.61 -3.48 17.51
N VAL A 89 -28.88 -4.01 18.70
CA VAL A 89 -30.25 -4.25 19.17
C VAL A 89 -30.49 -3.53 20.47
N PHE A 90 -31.10 -2.35 20.32
CA PHE A 90 -31.65 -1.57 21.40
C PHE A 90 -33.00 -1.05 20.94
N GLY A 91 -34.02 -1.10 21.81
CA GLY A 91 -35.35 -0.60 21.48
C GLY A 91 -35.34 0.90 21.17
N ASN A 92 -36.35 1.39 20.45
CA ASN A 92 -36.55 2.82 20.17
C ASN A 92 -37.04 3.61 21.41
N SER A 93 -36.83 3.11 22.63
CA SER A 93 -37.14 3.86 23.84
C SER A 93 -36.30 5.14 23.85
N GLY A 94 -36.93 6.29 24.13
CA GLY A 94 -36.28 7.61 24.07
C GLY A 94 -35.14 7.84 25.07
N TYR A 95 -34.75 6.85 25.87
CA TYR A 95 -33.65 6.92 26.84
C TYR A 95 -32.74 5.69 26.75
N ALA A 96 -31.42 5.93 26.75
CA ALA A 96 -30.40 4.90 26.85
C ALA A 96 -30.17 4.50 28.32
N GLY A 97 -30.60 3.30 28.71
CA GLY A 97 -30.31 2.71 30.02
C GLY A 97 -28.83 2.35 30.20
N ASP A 98 -28.42 2.03 31.44
CA ASP A 98 -27.03 1.66 31.76
C ASP A 98 -26.52 0.45 30.96
N GLU A 99 -27.43 -0.44 30.54
CA GLU A 99 -27.14 -1.61 29.70
C GLU A 99 -26.50 -1.23 28.35
N VAL A 100 -26.93 -0.13 27.74
CA VAL A 100 -26.37 0.37 26.46
C VAL A 100 -24.92 0.78 26.63
N PHE A 101 -24.61 1.47 27.74
CA PHE A 101 -23.27 1.94 28.06
C PHE A 101 -22.33 0.77 28.36
N ILE A 102 -22.81 -0.23 29.12
CA ILE A 102 -22.06 -1.43 29.45
C ILE A 102 -21.77 -2.25 28.19
N ALA A 103 -22.79 -2.50 27.35
CA ALA A 103 -22.63 -3.23 26.11
C ALA A 103 -21.64 -2.54 25.15
N ALA A 104 -21.76 -1.23 24.98
CA ALA A 104 -20.86 -0.46 24.12
C ALA A 104 -19.40 -0.50 24.62
N LYS A 105 -19.21 -0.36 25.95
CA LYS A 105 -17.90 -0.46 26.60
C LYS A 105 -17.28 -1.83 26.38
N ASN A 106 -18.02 -2.91 26.63
CA ASN A 106 -17.54 -4.28 26.47
C ASN A 106 -17.20 -4.60 25.01
N SER A 107 -18.05 -4.20 24.07
CA SER A 107 -17.79 -4.37 22.63
C SER A 107 -16.54 -3.61 22.18
N ALA A 108 -16.34 -2.38 22.66
CA ALA A 108 -15.14 -1.62 22.37
C ALA A 108 -13.87 -2.26 22.96
N LEU A 109 -13.92 -2.70 24.23
CA LEU A 109 -12.80 -3.40 24.89
C LEU A 109 -12.42 -4.68 24.14
N ALA A 110 -13.40 -5.51 23.80
CA ALA A 110 -13.17 -6.74 23.05
C ALA A 110 -12.54 -6.45 21.67
N THR A 111 -13.01 -5.41 20.98
CA THR A 111 -12.45 -4.96 19.70
C THR A 111 -10.98 -4.58 19.84
N LEU A 112 -10.64 -3.76 20.85
CA LEU A 112 -9.27 -3.32 21.10
C LEU A 112 -8.34 -4.48 21.49
N TRP A 113 -8.84 -5.47 22.23
CA TRP A 113 -8.07 -6.67 22.54
C TRP A 113 -7.73 -7.49 21.31
N LEU A 114 -8.72 -7.73 20.44
CA LEU A 114 -8.49 -8.44 19.18
C LEU A 114 -7.53 -7.66 18.28
N ALA A 115 -7.66 -6.33 18.26
CA ALA A 115 -6.77 -5.46 17.50
C ALA A 115 -5.33 -5.41 18.05
N ALA A 116 -5.12 -5.71 19.33
CA ALA A 116 -3.79 -5.78 19.91
C ALA A 116 -3.02 -7.05 19.51
N ILE A 117 -3.72 -8.14 19.17
CA ILE A 117 -3.14 -9.48 18.92
C ILE A 117 -1.95 -9.44 17.94
N PRO A 118 -2.03 -8.79 16.75
CA PRO A 118 -0.91 -8.77 15.82
C PRO A 118 0.39 -8.16 16.37
N ASN A 119 0.30 -7.32 17.40
CA ASN A 119 1.45 -6.58 17.96
C ASN A 119 2.06 -7.24 19.20
N VAL A 120 1.36 -8.22 19.79
CA VAL A 120 1.74 -8.78 21.09
C VAL A 120 2.04 -10.27 21.04
N THR A 121 1.67 -10.95 19.96
CA THR A 121 1.78 -12.41 19.84
C THR A 121 3.15 -12.92 19.43
N VAL A 122 3.92 -12.13 18.67
CA VAL A 122 5.26 -12.49 18.24
C VAL A 122 6.30 -11.83 19.16
N SER A 123 7.24 -12.62 19.66
CA SER A 123 8.36 -12.11 20.47
C SER A 123 9.20 -11.12 19.67
N ARG A 124 9.49 -9.96 20.29
CA ARG A 124 10.35 -8.92 19.71
C ARG A 124 11.79 -9.34 19.45
N THR A 125 12.24 -10.43 20.09
CA THR A 125 13.61 -10.95 19.95
C THR A 125 13.74 -12.02 18.90
N ALA A 126 12.63 -12.55 18.39
CA ALA A 126 12.66 -13.62 17.40
C ALA A 126 12.94 -13.06 16.01
N LEU A 127 13.65 -13.85 15.21
CA LEU A 127 13.88 -13.57 13.80
C LEU A 127 12.67 -14.02 12.97
N PRO A 128 12.41 -13.41 11.80
CA PRO A 128 11.29 -13.79 10.94
C PRO A 128 11.19 -15.30 10.65
N GLY A 129 12.32 -15.97 10.43
CA GLY A 129 12.36 -17.41 10.17
C GLY A 129 11.86 -18.28 11.34
N GLU A 130 11.82 -17.73 12.56
CA GLU A 130 11.41 -18.43 13.80
C GLU A 130 9.94 -18.19 14.15
N TYR A 131 9.21 -17.34 13.40
CA TYR A 131 7.86 -16.93 13.78
C TYR A 131 6.84 -18.09 13.79
N ARG A 132 6.99 -19.07 12.89
CA ARG A 132 6.12 -20.26 12.88
C ARG A 132 6.28 -21.10 14.14
N GLU A 133 7.46 -21.10 14.77
CA GLU A 133 7.76 -21.83 16.00
C GLU A 133 7.08 -21.22 17.25
N GLN A 134 6.51 -20.03 17.11
CA GLN A 134 5.78 -19.36 18.18
C GLN A 134 4.29 -19.72 18.24
N ASP A 135 3.83 -20.59 17.35
CA ASP A 135 2.49 -21.18 17.40
C ASP A 135 1.31 -20.19 17.37
N VAL A 136 1.48 -19.04 16.72
CA VAL A 136 0.44 -18.01 16.57
C VAL A 136 -0.81 -18.58 15.89
N GLU A 137 -0.65 -19.49 14.93
CA GLU A 137 -1.78 -20.20 14.29
C GLU A 137 -2.62 -20.98 15.31
N THR A 138 -1.99 -21.62 16.30
CA THR A 138 -2.71 -22.36 17.35
C THR A 138 -3.48 -21.40 18.24
N LEU A 139 -2.90 -20.24 18.59
CA LEU A 139 -3.60 -19.21 19.35
C LEU A 139 -4.84 -18.73 18.59
N VAL A 140 -4.66 -18.34 17.32
CA VAL A 140 -5.75 -17.86 16.46
C VAL A 140 -6.83 -18.92 16.32
N SER A 141 -6.46 -20.16 15.99
CA SER A 141 -7.40 -21.29 15.89
C SER A 141 -8.25 -21.42 17.16
N LYS A 142 -7.63 -21.34 18.34
CA LYS A 142 -8.35 -21.41 19.62
C LYS A 142 -9.22 -20.18 19.93
N ILE A 143 -8.86 -19.01 19.42
CA ILE A 143 -9.72 -17.82 19.52
C ILE A 143 -10.97 -18.01 18.66
N ILE A 144 -10.83 -18.50 17.43
CA ILE A 144 -11.94 -18.57 16.48
C ILE A 144 -12.86 -19.80 16.70
N HIS A 145 -12.32 -20.97 17.09
CA HIS A 145 -13.07 -22.25 17.08
C HIS A 145 -14.12 -22.42 18.19
N SER A 146 -13.83 -22.08 19.46
CA SER A 146 -14.72 -22.48 20.56
C SER A 146 -14.78 -21.49 21.73
N PRO A 147 -15.97 -21.27 22.34
CA PRO A 147 -16.10 -20.53 23.59
C PRO A 147 -15.26 -21.12 24.73
N THR A 148 -15.11 -22.45 24.76
CA THR A 148 -14.33 -23.13 25.81
C THR A 148 -12.86 -22.77 25.72
N THR A 149 -12.29 -22.80 24.51
CA THR A 149 -10.87 -22.46 24.27
C THR A 149 -10.59 -20.98 24.45
N ARG A 150 -11.55 -20.10 24.12
CA ARG A 150 -11.47 -18.67 24.44
C ARG A 150 -11.41 -18.43 25.94
N ARG A 151 -12.28 -19.07 26.73
CA ARG A 151 -12.23 -18.98 28.21
C ARG A 151 -10.90 -19.47 28.78
N GLU A 152 -10.34 -20.55 28.25
CA GLU A 152 -9.01 -21.03 28.65
C GLU A 152 -7.92 -19.99 28.37
N ILE A 153 -7.93 -19.37 27.18
CA ILE A 153 -6.99 -18.31 26.83
C ILE A 153 -7.15 -17.10 27.75
N SER A 154 -8.39 -16.67 28.00
CA SER A 154 -8.66 -15.56 28.91
C SER A 154 -8.13 -15.84 30.32
N LEU A 155 -8.35 -17.05 30.85
CA LEU A 155 -7.83 -17.44 32.16
C LEU A 155 -6.30 -17.37 32.20
N LEU A 156 -5.62 -17.93 31.19
CA LEU A 156 -4.15 -17.93 31.13
C LEU A 156 -3.57 -16.52 31.00
N LEU A 157 -4.18 -15.67 30.18
CA LEU A 157 -3.75 -14.28 30.01
C LEU A 157 -4.00 -13.46 31.28
N ASN A 158 -5.16 -13.62 31.93
CA ASN A 158 -5.47 -12.91 33.16
C ASN A 158 -4.49 -13.30 34.29
N ILE A 159 -4.12 -14.57 34.43
CA ILE A 159 -3.09 -15.01 35.39
C ILE A 159 -1.74 -14.33 35.10
N GLU A 160 -1.35 -14.23 33.83
CA GLU A 160 -0.09 -13.58 33.46
C GLU A 160 -0.13 -12.05 33.66
N PHE A 161 -1.29 -11.43 33.41
CA PHE A 161 -1.52 -10.02 33.68
C PHE A 161 -1.49 -9.73 35.18
N GLU A 162 -2.16 -10.52 36.01
CA GLU A 162 -2.09 -10.43 37.48
C GLU A 162 -0.64 -10.50 37.98
N ARG A 163 0.15 -11.46 37.48
CA ARG A 163 1.57 -11.61 37.84
C ARG A 163 2.40 -10.37 37.53
N ARG A 164 1.96 -9.58 36.55
CA ARG A 164 2.61 -8.32 36.14
C ARG A 164 1.99 -7.09 36.79
N GLY A 165 1.16 -7.28 37.83
CA GLY A 165 0.51 -6.20 38.58
C GLY A 165 -0.65 -5.54 37.84
N MET A 166 -1.26 -6.23 36.89
CA MET A 166 -2.37 -5.75 36.07
C MET A 166 -3.70 -6.29 36.62
N ASN A 167 -4.82 -5.63 36.29
CA ASN A 167 -6.12 -6.05 36.80
C ASN A 167 -6.64 -7.30 36.05
N PRO A 168 -7.02 -8.38 36.76
CA PRO A 168 -7.43 -9.67 36.18
C PRO A 168 -8.72 -9.69 35.35
N SER A 169 -9.44 -8.59 35.28
CA SER A 169 -10.75 -8.49 34.61
C SER A 169 -10.68 -7.79 33.25
N ASP A 170 -9.47 -7.50 32.76
CA ASP A 170 -9.30 -6.67 31.57
C ASP A 170 -9.47 -7.44 30.25
N PHE A 171 -9.05 -8.72 30.15
CA PHE A 171 -9.14 -9.48 28.89
C PHE A 171 -10.53 -10.12 28.68
N ALA A 172 -11.34 -9.49 27.83
CA ALA A 172 -12.72 -9.91 27.57
C ALA A 172 -13.07 -9.86 26.07
N ILE A 173 -12.51 -10.78 25.26
CA ILE A 173 -12.83 -10.86 23.82
C ILE A 173 -14.25 -11.37 23.53
N GLU A 174 -14.93 -12.00 24.50
CA GLU A 174 -16.31 -12.49 24.34
C GLU A 174 -17.34 -11.35 24.22
N GLY A 175 -17.03 -10.17 24.78
CA GLY A 175 -17.92 -9.01 24.74
C GLY A 175 -18.05 -8.37 23.35
N ILE A 176 -17.41 -8.93 22.31
CA ILE A 176 -17.38 -8.36 20.96
C ILE A 176 -18.78 -8.21 20.34
N LEU A 177 -19.71 -9.09 20.73
CA LEU A 177 -21.10 -9.10 20.30
C LEU A 177 -22.07 -8.50 21.33
N ASP A 178 -21.57 -7.93 22.44
CA ASP A 178 -22.46 -7.26 23.41
C ASP A 178 -23.18 -6.09 22.72
N GLY A 179 -24.51 -6.09 22.81
CA GLY A 179 -25.36 -5.09 22.14
C GLY A 179 -25.63 -5.37 20.66
N PHE A 180 -25.21 -6.52 20.13
CA PHE A 180 -25.50 -6.95 18.76
C PHE A 180 -26.39 -8.20 18.73
N GLU A 181 -27.27 -8.28 17.73
CA GLU A 181 -27.92 -9.54 17.33
C GLU A 181 -27.59 -9.88 15.88
N ALA A 182 -27.62 -11.17 15.60
CA ALA A 182 -27.48 -11.71 14.26
C ALA A 182 -28.76 -11.49 13.46
N ASN A 183 -28.64 -11.00 12.22
CA ASN A 183 -29.77 -10.85 11.30
C ASN A 183 -30.33 -12.20 10.81
N SER A 184 -29.58 -13.30 10.98
CA SER A 184 -29.95 -14.65 10.53
C SER A 184 -29.15 -15.73 11.28
N GLU A 185 -29.57 -16.99 11.22
CA GLU A 185 -28.79 -18.12 11.73
C GLU A 185 -27.42 -18.26 11.05
N ILE A 186 -27.32 -17.88 9.76
CA ILE A 186 -26.07 -17.85 9.01
C ILE A 186 -25.07 -16.87 9.65
N SER A 187 -25.53 -15.73 10.14
CA SER A 187 -24.66 -14.75 10.81
C SER A 187 -24.06 -15.28 12.11
N ASN A 188 -24.77 -16.14 12.85
CA ASN A 188 -24.23 -16.79 14.05
C ASN A 188 -23.07 -17.74 13.71
N ASN A 189 -23.15 -18.44 12.58
CA ASN A 189 -22.08 -19.34 12.11
C ASN A 189 -20.84 -18.58 11.59
N ARG A 190 -20.94 -17.27 11.36
CA ARG A 190 -19.80 -16.43 10.91
C ARG A 190 -19.00 -15.80 12.04
N ARG A 191 -19.24 -16.19 13.31
CA ARG A 191 -18.47 -15.70 14.45
C ARG A 191 -16.94 -15.94 14.32
N PRO A 192 -16.43 -17.07 13.79
CA PRO A 192 -15.01 -17.24 13.52
C PRO A 192 -14.45 -16.16 12.59
N ILE A 193 -15.18 -15.84 11.52
CA ILE A 193 -14.80 -14.81 10.54
C ILE A 193 -14.77 -13.42 11.19
N LEU A 194 -15.74 -13.11 12.06
CA LEU A 194 -15.77 -11.86 12.82
C LEU A 194 -14.45 -11.65 13.60
N PHE A 195 -14.03 -12.66 14.38
CA PHE A 195 -12.78 -12.59 15.14
C PHE A 195 -11.55 -12.42 14.24
N SER A 196 -11.47 -13.20 13.15
CA SER A 196 -10.37 -13.11 12.20
C SER A 196 -10.26 -11.76 11.52
N LEU A 197 -11.38 -11.13 11.14
CA LEU A 197 -11.38 -9.81 10.51
C LEU A 197 -10.85 -8.73 11.45
N PHE A 198 -11.22 -8.74 12.73
CA PHE A 198 -10.65 -7.78 13.71
C PHE A 198 -9.13 -7.91 13.79
N ILE A 199 -8.61 -9.13 13.76
CA ILE A 199 -7.16 -9.40 13.83
C ILE A 199 -6.47 -8.99 12.52
N MET A 200 -6.99 -9.43 11.37
CA MET A 200 -6.42 -9.17 10.05
C MET A 200 -6.39 -7.68 9.71
N ILE A 201 -7.49 -6.95 9.93
CA ILE A 201 -7.57 -5.50 9.66
C ILE A 201 -6.57 -4.73 10.53
N SER A 202 -6.35 -5.17 11.77
CA SER A 202 -5.38 -4.57 12.69
C SER A 202 -3.91 -4.83 12.30
N THR A 203 -3.67 -5.58 11.23
CA THR A 203 -2.33 -5.69 10.63
C THR A 203 -1.99 -4.55 9.69
N CYS A 204 -2.97 -3.72 9.29
CA CYS A 204 -2.84 -2.69 8.27
C CYS A 204 -2.48 -3.23 6.87
N LEU A 205 -2.66 -4.54 6.64
CA LEU A 205 -2.58 -5.15 5.32
C LEU A 205 -3.97 -5.16 4.68
N GLU A 206 -4.04 -4.81 3.41
CA GLU A 206 -5.29 -4.76 2.66
C GLU A 206 -5.83 -6.17 2.44
N LEU A 207 -7.12 -6.38 2.68
CA LEU A 207 -7.77 -7.68 2.59
C LEU A 207 -8.87 -7.74 1.54
N ASP A 208 -9.10 -8.92 1.01
CA ASP A 208 -10.25 -9.29 0.19
C ASP A 208 -11.31 -9.99 1.04
N LEU A 209 -12.39 -9.27 1.35
CA LEU A 209 -13.47 -9.76 2.20
C LEU A 209 -14.15 -10.98 1.59
N ASP A 210 -14.35 -11.01 0.27
CA ASP A 210 -15.07 -12.07 -0.41
C ASP A 210 -14.31 -13.39 -0.31
N GLN A 211 -12.98 -13.34 -0.44
CA GLN A 211 -12.12 -14.50 -0.24
C GLN A 211 -12.14 -14.99 1.21
N ILE A 212 -12.18 -14.09 2.20
CA ILE A 212 -12.25 -14.48 3.61
C ILE A 212 -13.58 -15.17 3.96
N LEU A 213 -14.70 -14.70 3.39
CA LEU A 213 -16.03 -15.21 3.70
C LEU A 213 -16.26 -16.67 3.30
N ILE A 214 -15.47 -17.19 2.37
CA ILE A 214 -15.60 -18.57 1.85
C ILE A 214 -14.62 -19.56 2.49
N LEU A 215 -13.75 -19.13 3.41
CA LEU A 215 -12.77 -20.00 4.05
C LEU A 215 -13.39 -20.90 5.12
N ASP A 216 -12.92 -22.15 5.17
CA ASP A 216 -13.13 -23.00 6.33
C ASP A 216 -12.32 -22.50 7.55
N GLU A 217 -12.69 -22.96 8.75
CA GLU A 217 -12.07 -22.48 10.00
C GLU A 217 -10.56 -22.74 10.09
N LYS A 218 -10.06 -23.83 9.47
CA LYS A 218 -8.62 -24.16 9.49
C LYS A 218 -7.84 -23.19 8.61
N ASN A 219 -8.31 -22.99 7.39
CA ASN A 219 -7.73 -22.06 6.43
C ASN A 219 -7.87 -20.61 6.92
N LEU A 220 -8.96 -20.28 7.61
CA LEU A 220 -9.15 -18.98 8.25
C LEU A 220 -8.10 -18.73 9.34
N ALA A 221 -7.83 -19.70 10.22
CA ALA A 221 -6.78 -19.57 11.24
C ALA A 221 -5.39 -19.38 10.62
N ARG A 222 -5.05 -20.21 9.62
CA ARG A 222 -3.75 -20.12 8.91
C ARG A 222 -3.58 -18.78 8.20
N GLN A 223 -4.62 -18.30 7.50
CA GLN A 223 -4.62 -16.99 6.86
C GLN A 223 -4.44 -15.87 7.89
N THR A 224 -5.20 -15.86 8.98
CA THR A 224 -5.07 -14.83 10.02
C THR A 224 -3.66 -14.83 10.64
N ALA A 225 -3.07 -16.00 10.89
CA ALA A 225 -1.70 -16.09 11.37
C ALA A 225 -0.69 -15.56 10.34
N SER A 226 -0.89 -15.84 9.05
CA SER A 226 -0.02 -15.37 7.96
C SER A 226 -0.06 -13.85 7.81
N PHE A 227 -1.21 -13.21 8.02
CA PHE A 227 -1.32 -11.74 8.11
C PHE A 227 -0.46 -11.19 9.27
N ILE A 228 -0.50 -11.82 10.45
CA ILE A 228 0.34 -11.44 11.60
C ILE A 228 1.82 -11.60 11.25
N TYR A 229 2.22 -12.73 10.69
CA TYR A 229 3.61 -13.01 10.35
C TYR A 229 4.16 -12.09 9.26
N ALA A 230 3.36 -11.81 8.22
CA ALA A 230 3.73 -10.87 7.16
C ALA A 230 3.94 -9.46 7.73
N LYS A 231 3.00 -8.97 8.55
CA LYS A 231 3.14 -7.69 9.25
C LYS A 231 4.44 -7.62 10.06
N GLN A 232 4.66 -8.60 10.93
CA GLN A 232 5.82 -8.63 11.82
C GLN A 232 7.13 -8.70 11.03
N THR A 233 7.15 -9.44 9.92
CA THR A 233 8.32 -9.51 9.03
C THR A 233 8.59 -8.18 8.33
N MET A 234 7.55 -7.49 7.85
CA MET A 234 7.70 -6.14 7.29
C MET A 234 8.22 -5.15 8.33
N GLU A 235 7.69 -5.18 9.56
CA GLU A 235 8.18 -4.35 10.67
C GLU A 235 9.65 -4.66 11.00
N PHE A 236 10.04 -5.93 10.99
CA PHE A 236 11.42 -6.36 11.22
C PHE A 236 12.37 -5.86 10.11
N ILE A 237 11.95 -5.94 8.85
CA ILE A 237 12.71 -5.39 7.71
C ILE A 237 12.86 -3.86 7.88
N ARG A 238 11.78 -3.14 8.19
CA ARG A 238 11.83 -1.68 8.47
C ARG A 238 12.79 -1.37 9.60
N SER A 239 12.73 -2.11 10.71
CA SER A 239 13.63 -1.93 11.85
C SER A 239 15.09 -2.22 11.48
N THR A 240 15.33 -3.22 10.64
CA THR A 240 16.68 -3.53 10.12
C THR A 240 17.23 -2.40 9.25
N ILE A 241 16.37 -1.76 8.45
CA ILE A 241 16.72 -0.60 7.64
C ILE A 241 17.00 0.62 8.53
N GLN A 242 16.10 0.93 9.46
CA GLN A 242 16.23 2.06 10.38
C GLN A 242 17.44 1.93 11.31
N GLY A 243 17.72 0.72 11.79
CA GLY A 243 18.74 0.45 12.78
C GLY A 243 18.35 0.91 14.18
N SER A 244 19.34 1.03 15.06
CA SER A 244 19.16 1.57 16.42
C SER A 244 19.84 2.93 16.55
N ASP A 245 19.52 3.68 17.61
CA ASP A 245 20.10 5.01 17.89
C ASP A 245 21.64 5.04 17.85
N LYS A 246 22.29 3.90 18.12
CA LYS A 246 23.76 3.77 18.10
C LYS A 246 24.32 3.33 16.74
N LYS A 247 23.50 2.75 15.87
CA LYS A 247 23.90 2.21 14.57
C LYS A 247 22.73 2.25 13.59
N THR A 248 22.73 3.25 12.72
CA THR A 248 21.76 3.47 11.65
C THR A 248 22.38 3.07 10.30
N PRO A 249 22.10 1.85 9.81
CA PRO A 249 22.81 1.33 8.64
C PRO A 249 22.43 2.06 7.35
N PHE A 250 21.25 2.68 7.29
CA PHE A 250 20.78 3.47 6.16
C PHE A 250 20.56 4.96 6.53
N ASP A 251 21.42 5.57 7.37
CA ASP A 251 21.36 7.03 7.60
C ASP A 251 22.16 7.82 6.57
N TRP A 252 21.55 8.79 5.88
CA TRP A 252 22.23 9.58 4.86
C TRP A 252 23.50 10.26 5.41
N PRO A 253 24.69 10.03 4.80
CA PRO A 253 24.95 9.49 3.46
C PRO A 253 25.33 7.99 3.39
N ILE A 254 25.10 7.21 4.43
CA ILE A 254 25.27 5.75 4.47
C ILE A 254 24.10 5.08 3.75
N VAL A 255 24.37 4.04 2.96
CA VAL A 255 23.40 3.28 2.14
C VAL A 255 23.41 1.79 2.44
N GLY A 256 23.61 1.44 3.70
CA GLY A 256 23.74 0.05 4.16
C GLY A 256 25.15 -0.50 4.00
N SER A 257 25.24 -1.82 4.08
CA SER A 257 26.44 -2.62 3.85
C SER A 257 26.06 -3.95 3.19
N ARG A 258 27.00 -4.63 2.55
CA ARG A 258 26.78 -5.95 1.93
C ARG A 258 26.13 -6.95 2.90
N LYS A 259 26.64 -7.02 4.13
CA LYS A 259 26.13 -7.92 5.17
C LYS A 259 24.66 -7.65 5.50
N ILE A 260 24.29 -6.38 5.66
CA ILE A 260 22.92 -5.99 6.02
C ILE A 260 21.96 -6.24 4.86
N CYS A 261 22.38 -5.91 3.63
CA CYS A 261 21.59 -6.20 2.44
C CYS A 261 21.35 -7.71 2.30
N ASN A 262 22.38 -8.54 2.50
CA ASN A 262 22.23 -10.01 2.48
C ASN A 262 21.23 -10.52 3.54
N HIS A 263 21.29 -10.00 4.77
CA HIS A 263 20.32 -10.39 5.81
C HIS A 263 18.88 -9.98 5.45
N ILE A 264 18.70 -8.78 4.87
CA ILE A 264 17.39 -8.31 4.45
C ILE A 264 16.76 -9.25 3.41
N PHE A 265 17.54 -9.82 2.48
CA PHE A 265 17.03 -10.79 1.52
C PHE A 265 16.50 -12.07 2.18
N SER A 266 17.17 -12.59 3.21
CA SER A 266 16.66 -13.73 3.98
C SER A 266 15.28 -13.43 4.62
N TYR A 267 15.09 -12.20 5.11
CA TYR A 267 13.80 -11.78 5.66
C TYR A 267 12.76 -11.54 4.57
N LEU A 268 13.17 -11.07 3.39
CA LEU A 268 12.31 -10.87 2.24
C LEU A 268 11.78 -12.21 1.69
N ASP A 269 12.63 -13.23 1.62
CA ASP A 269 12.23 -14.59 1.25
C ASP A 269 11.19 -15.13 2.25
N THR A 270 11.42 -14.91 3.55
CA THR A 270 10.47 -15.30 4.59
C THR A 270 9.14 -14.53 4.46
N LEU A 271 9.18 -13.23 4.13
CA LEU A 271 7.99 -12.43 3.87
C LEU A 271 7.19 -12.99 2.69
N ARG A 272 7.88 -13.39 1.60
CA ARG A 272 7.24 -14.01 0.43
C ARG A 272 6.53 -15.30 0.79
N ASP A 273 7.13 -16.13 1.65
CA ASP A 273 6.51 -17.37 2.11
C ASP A 273 5.23 -17.10 2.91
N PHE A 274 5.23 -16.09 3.79
CA PHE A 274 4.02 -15.69 4.53
C PHE A 274 2.97 -15.04 3.62
N ALA A 275 3.39 -14.22 2.66
CA ALA A 275 2.50 -13.60 1.68
C ALA A 275 1.79 -14.64 0.80
N THR A 276 2.49 -15.73 0.46
CA THR A 276 1.91 -16.85 -0.30
C THR A 276 0.80 -17.56 0.48
N ASP A 277 0.97 -17.73 1.80
CA ASP A 277 -0.06 -18.30 2.67
C ASP A 277 -1.24 -17.32 2.89
N ALA A 278 -0.99 -16.01 2.82
CA ALA A 278 -1.97 -14.93 2.99
C ALA A 278 -2.73 -14.61 1.69
N HIS A 279 -3.39 -15.60 1.08
CA HIS A 279 -3.99 -15.45 -0.25
C HIS A 279 -5.09 -14.37 -0.36
N ALA A 280 -5.76 -14.00 0.74
CA ALA A 280 -6.75 -12.92 0.72
C ALA A 280 -6.13 -11.53 0.95
N CYS A 281 -4.81 -11.43 1.03
CA CYS A 281 -4.10 -10.16 1.18
C CYS A 281 -3.88 -9.51 -0.19
N LYS A 282 -4.51 -8.35 -0.41
CA LYS A 282 -4.37 -7.54 -1.62
C LYS A 282 -3.06 -6.76 -1.66
N THR A 283 -2.44 -6.50 -0.50
CA THR A 283 -1.12 -5.85 -0.44
C THR A 283 -0.04 -6.63 -1.19
N PHE A 284 -0.22 -7.95 -1.35
CA PHE A 284 0.72 -8.81 -2.08
C PHE A 284 0.24 -9.18 -3.48
N GLU A 285 -0.57 -8.30 -4.09
CA GLU A 285 -1.09 -8.43 -5.45
C GLU A 285 -0.62 -7.27 -6.33
N THR A 286 -0.39 -7.55 -7.61
CA THR A 286 -0.09 -6.57 -8.65
C THR A 286 -1.13 -6.68 -9.77
N VAL A 287 -1.46 -5.54 -10.38
CA VAL A 287 -2.42 -5.50 -11.49
C VAL A 287 -1.66 -5.54 -12.80
N PHE A 288 -1.93 -6.55 -13.62
CA PHE A 288 -1.43 -6.66 -14.98
C PHE A 288 -2.59 -6.99 -15.92
N GLN A 289 -2.78 -6.17 -16.97
CA GLN A 289 -3.88 -6.34 -17.94
C GLN A 289 -5.25 -6.53 -17.27
N ASP A 290 -5.58 -5.68 -16.29
CA ASP A 290 -6.82 -5.71 -15.50
C ASP A 290 -7.06 -7.01 -14.70
N GLN A 291 -6.04 -7.86 -14.58
CA GLN A 291 -6.07 -9.05 -13.74
C GLN A 291 -5.19 -8.84 -12.51
N SER A 292 -5.73 -9.20 -11.34
CA SER A 292 -4.96 -9.27 -10.11
C SER A 292 -4.08 -10.52 -10.13
N MET A 293 -2.78 -10.35 -10.02
CA MET A 293 -1.79 -11.41 -9.96
C MET A 293 -1.02 -11.33 -8.64
N LYS A 294 -0.53 -12.47 -8.13
CA LYS A 294 0.34 -12.45 -6.95
C LYS A 294 1.68 -11.82 -7.29
N MET A 295 2.23 -11.06 -6.33
CA MET A 295 3.55 -10.45 -6.46
C MET A 295 4.62 -11.49 -6.80
N THR A 296 5.40 -11.17 -7.83
CA THR A 296 6.58 -11.92 -8.23
C THR A 296 7.75 -11.59 -7.31
N GLU A 297 8.85 -12.35 -7.41
CA GLU A 297 10.08 -12.04 -6.67
C GLU A 297 10.64 -10.64 -7.01
N ILE A 298 10.47 -10.18 -8.25
CA ILE A 298 10.83 -8.81 -8.67
C ILE A 298 10.01 -7.79 -7.88
N ASP A 299 8.71 -8.03 -7.72
CA ASP A 299 7.82 -7.11 -7.01
C ASP A 299 8.20 -7.01 -5.52
N PHE A 300 8.60 -8.11 -4.88
CA PHE A 300 9.11 -8.08 -3.50
C PHE A 300 10.42 -7.28 -3.38
N ILE A 301 11.31 -7.35 -4.36
CA ILE A 301 12.52 -6.53 -4.37
C ILE A 301 12.16 -5.05 -4.55
N MET A 302 11.18 -4.75 -5.40
CA MET A 302 10.66 -3.39 -5.55
C MET A 302 10.02 -2.86 -4.27
N LEU A 303 9.24 -3.68 -3.55
CA LEU A 303 8.70 -3.35 -2.24
C LEU A 303 9.82 -3.03 -1.23
N LEU A 304 10.91 -3.82 -1.22
CA LEU A 304 12.06 -3.53 -0.38
C LEU A 304 12.70 -2.18 -0.72
N LEU A 305 12.87 -1.87 -2.01
CA LEU A 305 13.41 -0.58 -2.45
C LEU A 305 12.51 0.58 -2.02
N ASP A 306 11.19 0.41 -2.10
CA ASP A 306 10.22 1.41 -1.61
C ASP A 306 10.35 1.60 -0.10
N MET A 307 10.48 0.53 0.70
CA MET A 307 10.72 0.63 2.16
C MET A 307 12.03 1.35 2.51
N ILE A 308 13.08 1.17 1.70
CA ILE A 308 14.34 1.91 1.84
C ILE A 308 14.13 3.39 1.50
N CYS A 309 13.39 3.70 0.42
CA CYS A 309 13.04 5.07 0.06
C CYS A 309 12.26 5.78 1.16
N ASP A 310 11.22 5.14 1.71
CA ASP A 310 10.38 5.69 2.78
C ASP A 310 11.22 6.05 4.02
N HIS A 311 12.21 5.21 4.37
CA HIS A 311 13.14 5.52 5.45
C HIS A 311 13.96 6.79 5.18
N TYR A 312 14.50 6.94 3.96
CA TYR A 312 15.25 8.14 3.59
C TYR A 312 14.38 9.39 3.49
N GLU A 313 13.11 9.24 3.10
CA GLU A 313 12.14 10.33 3.14
C GLU A 313 11.90 10.79 4.59
N GLY A 314 11.73 9.88 5.53
CA GLY A 314 11.67 10.21 6.96
C GLY A 314 12.92 10.93 7.48
N ILE A 315 14.12 10.54 7.01
CA ILE A 315 15.36 11.27 7.31
C ILE A 315 15.34 12.68 6.71
N MET A 316 14.85 12.82 5.47
CA MET A 316 14.77 14.11 4.78
C MET A 316 13.81 15.07 5.49
N GLU A 317 12.66 14.56 5.95
CA GLU A 317 11.66 15.33 6.69
C GLU A 317 12.17 15.79 8.06
N SER A 318 12.81 14.90 8.82
CA SER A 318 13.39 15.22 10.12
C SER A 318 14.56 16.20 10.05
N LYS A 319 15.27 16.27 8.91
CA LYS A 319 16.41 17.17 8.68
C LYS A 319 16.04 18.45 7.89
N LYS A 320 14.75 18.79 7.73
CA LYS A 320 14.29 20.02 7.04
C LYS A 320 15.03 21.26 7.53
N GLY A 321 15.70 21.97 6.60
CA GLY A 321 16.41 23.23 6.86
C GLY A 321 17.94 23.15 7.00
N ARG A 322 18.57 21.98 6.88
CA ARG A 322 20.05 21.84 6.86
C ARG A 322 20.55 21.41 5.47
N GLY A 323 21.58 22.10 4.95
CA GLY A 323 22.10 21.92 3.60
C GLY A 323 22.53 20.48 3.26
N LYS A 324 22.32 20.09 1.99
CA LYS A 324 22.42 18.74 1.36
C LYS A 324 21.11 17.92 1.27
N GLN A 325 19.94 18.57 1.34
CA GLN A 325 18.67 17.91 1.02
C GLN A 325 18.53 17.53 -0.46
N GLU A 326 19.15 18.29 -1.37
CA GLU A 326 19.03 18.05 -2.82
C GLU A 326 19.66 16.72 -3.25
N ASP A 327 20.86 16.38 -2.74
CA ASP A 327 21.50 15.09 -3.01
C ASP A 327 20.65 13.91 -2.54
N LEU A 328 20.07 14.01 -1.33
CA LEU A 328 19.22 12.96 -0.77
C LEU A 328 17.92 12.84 -1.56
N GLN A 329 17.32 13.96 -1.94
CA GLN A 329 16.13 13.98 -2.79
C GLN A 329 16.42 13.35 -4.16
N ASN A 330 17.56 13.67 -4.77
CA ASN A 330 17.98 13.08 -6.03
C ASN A 330 18.25 11.58 -5.88
N PHE A 331 18.87 11.14 -4.79
CA PHE A 331 19.09 9.72 -4.48
C PHE A 331 17.76 8.94 -4.38
N ILE A 332 16.77 9.48 -3.67
CA ILE A 332 15.42 8.87 -3.57
C ILE A 332 14.78 8.80 -4.98
N LYS A 333 14.89 9.87 -5.77
CA LYS A 333 14.40 9.89 -7.16
C LYS A 333 15.09 8.85 -8.04
N PHE A 334 16.39 8.64 -7.89
CA PHE A 334 17.14 7.61 -8.61
C PHE A 334 16.61 6.22 -8.30
N ILE A 335 16.44 5.87 -7.02
CA ILE A 335 15.93 4.56 -6.63
C ILE A 335 14.52 4.36 -7.21
N ARG A 336 13.60 5.32 -7.02
CA ARG A 336 12.23 5.20 -7.55
C ARG A 336 12.17 5.14 -9.08
N GLY A 337 13.07 5.84 -9.78
CA GLY A 337 13.16 5.83 -11.24
C GLY A 337 13.74 4.53 -11.80
N GLU A 338 14.67 3.91 -11.10
CA GLU A 338 15.43 2.74 -11.58
C GLU A 338 15.06 1.44 -10.86
N ARG A 339 14.07 1.44 -9.94
CA ARG A 339 13.72 0.27 -9.10
C ARG A 339 13.46 -1.03 -9.86
N GLY A 340 12.81 -0.95 -11.03
CA GLY A 340 12.56 -2.14 -11.87
C GLY A 340 13.85 -2.73 -12.45
N ARG A 341 14.76 -1.87 -12.93
CA ARG A 341 16.10 -2.28 -13.42
C ARG A 341 16.92 -2.88 -12.29
N ILE A 342 16.95 -2.22 -11.13
CA ILE A 342 17.68 -2.70 -9.95
C ILE A 342 17.14 -4.07 -9.53
N ALA A 343 15.81 -4.24 -9.49
CA ALA A 343 15.20 -5.51 -9.12
C ALA A 343 15.55 -6.64 -10.11
N GLN A 344 15.55 -6.35 -11.42
CA GLN A 344 15.96 -7.31 -12.45
C GLN A 344 17.45 -7.69 -12.38
N GLU A 345 18.34 -6.75 -12.04
CA GLU A 345 19.76 -7.06 -11.87
C GLU A 345 20.03 -7.85 -10.58
N VAL A 346 19.29 -7.55 -9.51
CA VAL A 346 19.40 -8.25 -8.24
C VAL A 346 18.90 -9.68 -8.35
N ILE A 347 17.74 -9.91 -8.97
CA ILE A 347 17.15 -11.26 -9.08
C ILE A 347 18.02 -12.21 -9.91
N GLY A 348 18.71 -11.69 -10.94
CA GLY A 348 19.59 -12.45 -11.81
C GLY A 348 20.95 -12.83 -11.20
N SER A 349 21.18 -12.54 -9.92
CA SER A 349 22.44 -12.79 -9.23
C SER A 349 22.27 -13.66 -8.00
N ASP A 350 23.23 -14.57 -7.78
CA ASP A 350 23.33 -15.38 -6.56
C ASP A 350 23.74 -14.53 -5.34
N GLU A 351 24.42 -13.39 -5.55
CA GLU A 351 24.86 -12.47 -4.50
C GLU A 351 23.95 -11.24 -4.38
N ARG A 352 22.63 -11.48 -4.28
CA ARG A 352 21.57 -10.45 -4.29
C ARG A 352 21.87 -9.20 -3.44
N GLY A 353 22.30 -9.39 -2.18
CA GLY A 353 22.58 -8.27 -1.29
C GLY A 353 23.88 -7.53 -1.60
N VAL A 354 24.86 -8.17 -2.24
CA VAL A 354 26.06 -7.49 -2.74
C VAL A 354 25.71 -6.60 -3.93
N ILE A 355 24.92 -7.13 -4.87
CA ILE A 355 24.43 -6.37 -6.03
C ILE A 355 23.60 -5.18 -5.57
N LEU A 356 22.63 -5.37 -4.69
CA LEU A 356 21.82 -4.27 -4.15
C LEU A 356 22.69 -3.17 -3.53
N TYR A 357 23.65 -3.56 -2.67
CA TYR A 357 24.56 -2.59 -2.06
C TYR A 357 25.37 -1.81 -3.10
N ASN A 358 25.90 -2.48 -4.12
CA ASN A 358 26.68 -1.84 -5.18
C ASN A 358 25.80 -0.86 -5.99
N GLN A 359 24.57 -1.24 -6.32
CA GLN A 359 23.61 -0.35 -7.00
C GLN A 359 23.32 0.89 -6.16
N LEU A 360 23.05 0.74 -4.85
CA LEU A 360 22.80 1.88 -3.97
C LEU A 360 24.01 2.80 -3.83
N GLN A 361 25.24 2.26 -3.78
CA GLN A 361 26.46 3.09 -3.78
C GLN A 361 26.64 3.87 -5.08
N GLU A 362 26.33 3.23 -6.21
CA GLU A 362 26.41 3.88 -7.52
C GLU A 362 25.39 5.01 -7.65
N LEU A 363 24.14 4.78 -7.24
CA LEU A 363 23.12 5.82 -7.22
C LEU A 363 23.48 6.98 -6.29
N LYS A 364 24.06 6.69 -5.12
CA LYS A 364 24.57 7.71 -4.22
C LYS A 364 25.69 8.54 -4.86
N ARG A 365 26.62 7.90 -5.59
CA ARG A 365 27.69 8.59 -6.33
C ARG A 365 27.09 9.52 -7.37
N ARG A 366 26.10 9.03 -8.14
CA ARG A 366 25.41 9.80 -9.17
C ARG A 366 24.62 10.98 -8.59
N ALA A 367 23.93 10.79 -7.47
CA ALA A 367 23.21 11.83 -6.76
C ALA A 367 24.14 12.97 -6.30
N LYS A 368 25.30 12.63 -5.71
CA LYS A 368 26.30 13.62 -5.28
C LYS A 368 26.99 14.35 -6.43
N ALA A 369 27.08 13.70 -7.60
CA ALA A 369 27.64 14.30 -8.80
C ALA A 369 26.63 15.23 -9.53
N GLY A 370 25.39 15.36 -9.02
CA GLY A 370 24.36 16.19 -9.66
C GLY A 370 23.83 15.61 -10.96
N HIS A 371 24.02 14.31 -11.23
CA HIS A 371 23.42 13.68 -12.38
C HIS A 371 21.90 13.67 -12.25
N LYS A 372 21.19 13.84 -13.37
CA LYS A 372 19.73 13.69 -13.39
C LYS A 372 19.36 12.21 -13.35
N PRO A 373 18.28 11.84 -12.63
CA PRO A 373 17.76 10.47 -12.63
C PRO A 373 17.46 9.97 -14.03
N TYR A 374 17.85 8.72 -14.32
CA TYR A 374 17.34 8.05 -15.51
C TYR A 374 15.84 7.84 -15.30
N VAL A 375 15.06 8.55 -16.09
CA VAL A 375 13.61 8.36 -16.16
C VAL A 375 13.40 7.35 -17.28
N SER A 376 12.75 6.21 -16.98
CA SER A 376 12.48 5.21 -18.01
C SER A 376 11.67 5.86 -19.15
N PRO A 377 11.83 5.43 -20.41
CA PRO A 377 11.09 6.01 -21.54
C PRO A 377 9.57 6.03 -21.32
N GLU A 378 9.02 5.01 -20.66
CA GLU A 378 7.60 4.87 -20.33
C GLU A 378 7.15 5.87 -19.26
N LYS A 379 8.05 6.21 -18.32
CA LYS A 379 7.80 7.25 -17.32
C LYS A 379 8.02 8.64 -17.92
N LYS A 380 9.03 8.84 -18.77
CA LYS A 380 9.21 10.08 -19.54
C LYS A 380 7.97 10.36 -20.37
N TYR A 381 7.43 9.36 -21.07
CA TYR A 381 6.20 9.49 -21.85
C TYR A 381 5.03 9.94 -20.97
N ARG A 382 4.78 9.26 -19.84
CA ARG A 382 3.72 9.64 -18.88
C ARG A 382 3.91 11.04 -18.30
N ASP A 383 5.12 11.38 -17.86
CA ASP A 383 5.44 12.68 -17.28
C ASP A 383 5.29 13.80 -18.32
N SER A 384 5.76 13.58 -19.56
CA SER A 384 5.61 14.51 -20.69
C SER A 384 4.14 14.69 -21.09
N LEU A 385 3.35 13.62 -21.12
CA LEU A 385 1.93 13.67 -21.46
C LEU A 385 1.12 14.42 -20.38
N ASN A 386 1.39 14.13 -19.10
CA ASN A 386 0.78 14.85 -17.98
C ASN A 386 1.19 16.34 -17.96
N ALA A 387 2.46 16.64 -18.25
CA ALA A 387 2.94 18.02 -18.35
C ALA A 387 2.28 18.77 -19.52
N LEU A 388 2.03 18.09 -20.64
CA LEU A 388 1.28 18.64 -21.76
C LEU A 388 -0.18 18.92 -21.37
N GLU A 389 -0.87 17.96 -20.76
CA GLU A 389 -2.24 18.13 -20.27
C GLU A 389 -2.37 19.35 -19.33
N LEU A 390 -1.45 19.46 -18.36
CA LEU A 390 -1.43 20.56 -17.41
C LEU A 390 -1.22 21.92 -18.09
N ARG A 391 -0.29 21.99 -19.05
CA ARG A 391 -0.03 23.21 -19.84
C ARG A 391 -1.23 23.60 -20.70
N VAL A 392 -1.88 22.63 -21.34
CA VAL A 392 -3.08 22.87 -22.16
C VAL A 392 -4.23 23.36 -21.30
N LYS A 393 -4.46 22.74 -20.13
CA LYS A 393 -5.46 23.20 -19.15
C LYS A 393 -5.21 24.63 -18.68
N MET A 394 -3.95 25.02 -18.49
CA MET A 394 -3.58 26.40 -18.12
C MET A 394 -3.73 27.41 -19.27
N ARG A 395 -3.65 26.97 -20.52
CA ARG A 395 -3.70 27.84 -21.72
C ARG A 395 -5.11 28.09 -22.28
N ARG A 396 -6.17 27.68 -21.57
CA ARG A 396 -7.59 27.87 -21.97
C ARG A 396 -8.05 29.32 -22.23
N SER A 397 -7.15 30.31 -22.26
CA SER A 397 -7.45 31.74 -22.49
C SER A 397 -6.73 32.39 -23.68
N GLY A 398 -6.08 31.66 -24.59
CA GLY A 398 -5.42 32.29 -25.76
C GLY A 398 -5.15 31.39 -26.97
N LYS A 399 -5.00 32.04 -28.14
CA LYS A 399 -4.55 31.40 -29.40
C LYS A 399 -3.18 30.75 -29.19
N THR A 400 -3.07 29.45 -29.49
CA THR A 400 -1.82 28.71 -29.35
C THR A 400 -0.90 28.99 -30.55
N ASP A 401 0.31 29.51 -30.33
CA ASP A 401 1.32 29.64 -31.37
C ASP A 401 1.81 28.24 -31.81
N GLY A 402 1.84 27.97 -33.11
CA GLY A 402 2.31 26.71 -33.67
C GLY A 402 3.73 26.36 -33.26
N LYS A 403 4.61 27.36 -33.04
CA LYS A 403 5.97 27.11 -32.55
C LYS A 403 6.01 26.66 -31.09
N GLU A 404 5.06 27.10 -30.28
CA GLU A 404 4.94 26.65 -28.89
C GLU A 404 4.35 25.23 -28.83
N LEU A 405 3.36 24.93 -29.68
CA LEU A 405 2.78 23.60 -29.75
C LEU A 405 3.80 22.52 -30.10
N VAL A 406 4.64 22.76 -31.11
CA VAL A 406 5.73 21.82 -31.47
C VAL A 406 6.66 21.58 -30.28
N LYS A 407 7.02 22.64 -29.55
CA LYS A 407 7.87 22.52 -28.35
C LYS A 407 7.20 21.73 -27.23
N ASP A 408 5.89 21.81 -27.10
CA ASP A 408 5.15 21.13 -26.04
C ASP A 408 4.91 19.65 -26.37
N VAL A 409 4.76 19.31 -27.65
CA VAL A 409 4.43 17.98 -28.13
C VAL A 409 5.69 17.13 -28.41
N SER A 410 6.80 17.74 -28.86
CA SER A 410 8.07 17.04 -29.14
C SER A 410 8.53 16.12 -27.99
N PRO A 411 8.54 16.53 -26.71
CA PRO A 411 9.01 15.66 -25.63
C PRO A 411 8.18 14.38 -25.42
N VAL A 412 6.93 14.35 -25.89
CA VAL A 412 6.07 13.16 -25.84
C VAL A 412 6.49 12.18 -26.95
N PHE A 413 6.68 12.67 -28.17
CA PHE A 413 7.08 11.86 -29.32
C PHE A 413 8.54 11.40 -29.23
N ASP A 414 9.43 12.21 -28.66
CA ASP A 414 10.82 11.80 -28.35
C ASP A 414 10.82 10.60 -27.37
N ALA A 415 9.94 10.61 -26.37
CA ALA A 415 9.79 9.49 -25.44
C ALA A 415 9.23 8.23 -26.12
N ILE A 416 8.33 8.38 -27.11
CA ILE A 416 7.86 7.25 -27.94
C ILE A 416 9.02 6.62 -28.70
N THR A 417 9.85 7.42 -29.38
CA THR A 417 11.04 6.93 -30.07
C THR A 417 11.95 6.15 -29.14
N GLU A 418 12.20 6.67 -27.93
CA GLU A 418 12.99 5.96 -26.91
C GLU A 418 12.34 4.63 -26.46
N ILE A 419 11.00 4.58 -26.32
CA ILE A 419 10.26 3.34 -25.97
C ILE A 419 10.43 2.30 -27.08
N ILE A 420 10.21 2.68 -28.34
CA ILE A 420 10.29 1.75 -29.47
C ILE A 420 11.72 1.24 -29.64
N ASN A 421 12.71 2.13 -29.65
CA ASN A 421 14.11 1.74 -29.84
C ASN A 421 14.61 0.82 -28.72
N LYS A 422 14.15 1.01 -27.47
CA LYS A 422 14.46 0.11 -26.35
C LYS A 422 13.86 -1.30 -26.52
N ASN A 423 12.72 -1.43 -27.20
CA ASN A 423 11.99 -2.69 -27.34
C ASN A 423 12.08 -3.30 -28.75
N LYS A 424 12.90 -2.74 -29.64
CA LYS A 424 13.01 -3.13 -31.06
C LYS A 424 13.30 -4.63 -31.24
N ASP A 425 14.14 -5.21 -30.38
CA ASP A 425 14.50 -6.63 -30.40
C ASP A 425 13.34 -7.57 -30.02
N ILE A 426 12.41 -7.08 -29.19
CA ILE A 426 11.22 -7.80 -28.75
C ILE A 426 10.13 -7.69 -29.81
N LEU A 427 9.93 -6.48 -30.35
CA LEU A 427 8.90 -6.18 -31.34
C LEU A 427 9.19 -6.79 -32.72
N ARG A 428 10.46 -6.90 -33.12
CA ARG A 428 10.90 -7.50 -34.39
C ARG A 428 10.10 -6.97 -35.58
N GLU A 429 9.31 -7.84 -36.23
CA GLU A 429 8.51 -7.53 -37.42
C GLU A 429 7.33 -6.59 -37.11
N ASP A 430 6.84 -6.56 -35.85
CA ASP A 430 5.70 -5.73 -35.43
C ASP A 430 6.10 -4.31 -35.03
N THR A 431 7.39 -3.95 -35.13
CA THR A 431 7.92 -2.65 -34.67
C THR A 431 7.17 -1.47 -35.29
N ASP A 432 6.89 -1.51 -36.58
CA ASP A 432 6.20 -0.43 -37.28
C ASP A 432 4.74 -0.32 -36.84
N GLN A 433 4.02 -1.45 -36.84
CA GLN A 433 2.59 -1.47 -36.50
C GLN A 433 2.37 -1.02 -35.06
N PHE A 434 3.26 -1.42 -34.14
CA PHE A 434 3.23 -0.97 -32.76
C PHE A 434 3.57 0.52 -32.64
N THR A 435 4.56 1.01 -33.41
CA THR A 435 4.90 2.45 -33.46
C THR A 435 3.72 3.28 -33.95
N GLU A 436 3.07 2.88 -35.04
CA GLU A 436 1.90 3.55 -35.59
C GLU A 436 0.74 3.57 -34.58
N ALA A 437 0.44 2.43 -33.95
CA ALA A 437 -0.63 2.35 -32.95
C ALA A 437 -0.37 3.25 -31.74
N LEU A 438 0.85 3.25 -31.21
CA LEU A 438 1.23 4.09 -30.07
C LEU A 438 1.20 5.59 -30.44
N CYS A 439 1.70 5.95 -31.62
CA CYS A 439 1.62 7.32 -32.11
C CYS A 439 0.17 7.78 -32.34
N PHE A 440 -0.68 6.93 -32.92
CA PHE A 440 -2.09 7.23 -33.16
C PHE A 440 -2.86 7.47 -31.86
N GLU A 441 -2.73 6.57 -30.88
CA GLU A 441 -3.34 6.72 -29.55
C GLU A 441 -2.84 7.99 -28.84
N THR A 442 -1.55 8.29 -28.94
CA THR A 442 -0.97 9.52 -28.38
C THR A 442 -1.57 10.75 -29.04
N CYS A 443 -1.65 10.77 -30.37
CA CYS A 443 -2.25 11.87 -31.11
C CYS A 443 -3.73 12.07 -30.72
N PHE A 444 -4.49 10.99 -30.56
CA PHE A 444 -5.88 11.05 -30.13
C PHE A 444 -6.01 11.75 -28.77
N ARG A 445 -5.23 11.34 -27.76
CA ARG A 445 -5.24 11.98 -26.43
C ARG A 445 -4.86 13.46 -26.47
N ILE A 446 -3.86 13.83 -27.28
CA ILE A 446 -3.45 15.22 -27.43
C ILE A 446 -4.57 16.06 -28.06
N LEU A 447 -5.25 15.53 -29.08
CA LEU A 447 -6.41 16.18 -29.70
C LEU A 447 -7.57 16.31 -28.70
N GLU A 448 -7.83 15.31 -27.86
CA GLU A 448 -8.83 15.39 -26.79
C GLU A 448 -8.49 16.48 -25.77
N TYR A 449 -7.23 16.59 -25.33
CA TYR A 449 -6.80 17.64 -24.41
C TYR A 449 -7.05 19.05 -24.97
N LEU A 450 -6.99 19.20 -26.30
CA LEU A 450 -7.20 20.44 -27.02
C LEU A 450 -8.65 20.67 -27.46
N ASP A 451 -9.60 19.82 -27.07
CA ASP A 451 -11.00 19.83 -27.53
C ASP A 451 -11.16 19.68 -29.07
N LEU A 452 -10.19 19.02 -29.73
CA LEU A 452 -10.11 18.80 -31.18
C LEU A 452 -10.26 17.33 -31.59
N GLY A 453 -10.83 16.48 -30.71
CA GLY A 453 -10.97 15.04 -30.95
C GLY A 453 -11.72 14.67 -32.23
N HIS A 454 -12.58 15.56 -32.75
CA HIS A 454 -13.29 15.35 -34.02
C HIS A 454 -12.38 15.30 -35.25
N LEU A 455 -11.15 15.84 -35.18
CA LEU A 455 -10.17 15.85 -36.28
C LEU A 455 -9.37 14.55 -36.39
N ILE A 456 -9.62 13.56 -35.52
CA ILE A 456 -8.88 12.30 -35.53
C ILE A 456 -9.02 11.53 -36.86
N MET A 457 -10.16 11.67 -37.53
CA MET A 457 -10.42 11.00 -38.81
C MET A 457 -9.53 11.52 -39.94
N ASP A 458 -9.04 12.75 -39.84
CA ASP A 458 -8.15 13.36 -40.81
C ASP A 458 -6.67 13.00 -40.57
N LEU A 459 -6.34 12.57 -39.34
CA LEU A 459 -4.96 12.28 -38.92
C LEU A 459 -4.24 11.29 -39.85
N PRO A 460 -4.79 10.12 -40.24
CA PRO A 460 -4.08 9.18 -41.11
C PRO A 460 -3.69 9.79 -42.46
N TRP A 461 -4.58 10.58 -43.05
CA TRP A 461 -4.33 11.22 -44.34
C TRP A 461 -3.30 12.35 -44.21
N VAL A 462 -3.39 13.17 -43.16
CA VAL A 462 -2.41 14.24 -42.91
C VAL A 462 -1.03 13.66 -42.61
N CYS A 463 -0.92 12.62 -41.78
CA CYS A 463 0.37 11.95 -41.51
C CYS A 463 1.02 11.43 -42.79
N ARG A 464 0.22 10.81 -43.68
CA ARG A 464 0.70 10.38 -45.01
C ARG A 464 1.19 11.56 -45.85
N PHE A 465 0.43 12.65 -45.90
CA PHE A 465 0.83 13.87 -46.61
C PHE A 465 2.16 14.42 -46.09
N ILE A 466 2.32 14.53 -44.77
CA ILE A 466 3.55 14.99 -44.12
C ILE A 466 4.73 14.06 -44.45
N ALA A 467 4.52 12.74 -44.42
CA ALA A 467 5.55 11.78 -44.79
C ALA A 467 5.98 11.91 -46.26
N GLU A 468 5.04 12.06 -47.18
CA GLU A 468 5.33 12.24 -48.61
C GLU A 468 6.08 13.55 -48.88
N GLU A 469 5.71 14.66 -48.22
CA GLU A 469 6.41 15.93 -48.32
C GLU A 469 7.83 15.88 -47.72
N ALA A 470 8.00 15.18 -46.60
CA ALA A 470 9.33 14.96 -46.01
C ALA A 470 10.24 14.19 -46.95
N VAL A 471 9.75 13.11 -47.59
CA VAL A 471 10.49 12.33 -48.58
C VAL A 471 10.92 13.19 -49.77
N LYS A 472 10.01 14.02 -50.31
CA LYS A 472 10.35 14.97 -51.39
C LYS A 472 11.44 15.94 -50.95
N GLY A 473 11.34 16.49 -49.74
CA GLY A 473 12.33 17.40 -49.16
C GLY A 473 13.72 16.77 -49.04
N TYR A 474 13.81 15.57 -48.46
CA TYR A 474 15.08 14.85 -48.33
C TYR A 474 15.71 14.50 -49.68
N THR A 475 14.89 14.12 -50.66
CA THR A 475 15.34 13.82 -52.03
C THR A 475 15.91 15.08 -52.70
N MET A 476 15.25 16.23 -52.54
CA MET A 476 15.73 17.51 -53.08
C MET A 476 17.04 17.99 -52.42
N MET A 477 17.24 17.67 -51.14
CA MET A 477 18.45 18.03 -50.37
C MET A 477 19.60 17.01 -50.53
N GLY A 478 19.37 15.90 -51.21
CA GLY A 478 20.36 14.83 -51.38
C GLY A 478 20.68 14.05 -50.10
N ILE A 479 19.79 14.07 -49.10
CA ILE A 479 19.98 13.42 -47.79
C ILE A 479 19.27 12.06 -47.82
N TYR A 480 19.93 11.06 -48.40
CA TYR A 480 19.35 9.71 -48.57
C TYR A 480 19.53 8.82 -47.34
N ASP A 481 20.46 9.17 -46.44
CA ASP A 481 20.80 8.37 -45.26
C ASP A 481 19.61 8.24 -44.28
N VAL A 482 18.81 9.30 -44.17
CA VAL A 482 17.59 9.36 -43.34
C VAL A 482 16.46 8.46 -43.88
N MET A 483 16.59 7.93 -45.10
CA MET A 483 15.60 7.03 -45.71
C MET A 483 15.88 5.55 -45.43
N SER A 484 16.94 5.23 -44.67
CA SER A 484 17.31 3.86 -44.30
C SER A 484 16.29 3.20 -43.35
N GLU A 485 16.35 1.86 -43.27
CA GLU A 485 15.58 1.07 -42.29
C GLU A 485 15.93 1.43 -40.83
N GLU A 486 17.15 1.90 -40.60
CA GLU A 486 17.59 2.33 -39.26
C GLU A 486 16.77 3.51 -38.74
N HIS A 487 16.31 4.40 -39.63
CA HIS A 487 15.53 5.60 -39.32
C HIS A 487 14.01 5.45 -39.51
N ARG A 488 13.51 4.22 -39.70
CA ARG A 488 12.10 3.96 -40.00
C ARG A 488 11.18 4.39 -38.85
N THR A 489 11.54 4.07 -37.61
CA THR A 489 10.82 4.48 -36.40
C THR A 489 10.75 6.00 -36.29
N GLU A 490 11.88 6.71 -36.42
CA GLU A 490 11.91 8.17 -36.32
C GLU A 490 11.04 8.83 -37.40
N ARG A 491 10.99 8.26 -38.62
CA ARG A 491 10.14 8.76 -39.70
C ARG A 491 8.64 8.62 -39.39
N ILE A 492 8.21 7.46 -38.88
CA ILE A 492 6.81 7.25 -38.47
C ILE A 492 6.44 8.26 -37.38
N VAL A 493 7.25 8.33 -36.31
CA VAL A 493 7.04 9.24 -35.18
C VAL A 493 6.97 10.70 -35.64
N ALA A 494 7.89 11.13 -36.51
CA ALA A 494 7.91 12.49 -37.04
C ALA A 494 6.69 12.82 -37.91
N ALA A 495 6.20 11.86 -38.71
CA ALA A 495 4.99 12.04 -39.52
C ALA A 495 3.76 12.27 -38.64
N PHE A 496 3.61 11.51 -37.55
CA PHE A 496 2.53 11.70 -36.57
C PHE A 496 2.64 13.01 -35.79
N MET A 497 3.85 13.37 -35.33
CA MET A 497 4.09 14.66 -34.68
C MET A 497 3.78 15.84 -35.60
N GLY A 498 4.20 15.76 -36.87
CA GLY A 498 3.90 16.78 -37.88
C GLY A 498 2.41 16.84 -38.21
N GLY A 499 1.75 15.68 -38.31
CA GLY A 499 0.33 15.56 -38.60
C GLY A 499 -0.56 16.19 -37.53
N ILE A 500 -0.30 15.90 -36.25
CA ILE A 500 -1.06 16.52 -35.17
C ILE A 500 -0.80 18.03 -35.08
N THR A 501 0.44 18.47 -35.26
CA THR A 501 0.77 19.90 -35.27
C THR A 501 0.02 20.62 -36.39
N TYR A 502 -0.05 20.01 -37.58
CA TYR A 502 -0.78 20.55 -38.72
C TYR A 502 -2.28 20.68 -38.43
N LEU A 503 -2.91 19.63 -37.90
CA LEU A 503 -4.35 19.64 -37.58
C LEU A 503 -4.70 20.75 -36.59
N VAL A 504 -3.93 20.87 -35.50
CA VAL A 504 -4.15 21.92 -34.48
C VAL A 504 -3.91 23.32 -35.05
N LEU A 505 -2.96 23.49 -35.97
CA LEU A 505 -2.73 24.77 -36.63
C LEU A 505 -3.86 25.15 -37.59
N GLN A 506 -4.47 24.19 -38.28
CA GLN A 506 -5.60 24.46 -39.17
C GLN A 506 -6.88 24.78 -38.39
N SER A 507 -7.11 24.15 -37.25
CA SER A 507 -8.28 24.44 -36.40
C SER A 507 -8.21 25.80 -35.71
N ASN A 508 -7.00 26.38 -35.60
CA ASN A 508 -6.76 27.70 -35.00
C ASN A 508 -6.85 28.88 -36.02
N LYS A 509 -7.11 28.58 -37.31
CA LYS A 509 -7.45 29.58 -38.32
C LYS A 509 -8.94 29.84 -38.34
#